data_AF-A0A4Y9NE41-F1
#
_entry.id   AF-A0A4Y9NE41-F1
#
_cell.length_a   1.000
_cell.length_b   1.000
_cell.length_c   1.000
_cell.angle_alpha   90.00
_cell.angle_beta   90.00
_cell.angle_gamma   90.00
#
_symmetry.space_group_name_H-M   'P 1'
#
loop_
_entity.id
_entity.type
_entity.pdbx_description
1 polymer ?
#
loop_
_entity_poly.entity_id
_entity_poly.type
_entity_poly.pdbx_seq_one_letter_code
_entity_poly.pdbx_strand_id
1 'polypeptide(L)' 'MSTAEYAVGTVAACAFAAVLYRVVTGSSIVTGLTDLVESALATLS' A
#
# COMPACT_ATOMS: atom_id res chain seq x y z
N MET A 1 5.69 -30.63 12.49
CA MET A 1 5.64 -29.39 11.69
C MET A 1 4.40 -29.53 10.80
N SER A 2 3.31 -28.84 11.13
CA SER A 2 1.99 -29.12 10.55
C SER A 2 1.76 -28.28 9.30
N THR A 3 1.37 -28.91 8.19
CA THR A 3 1.00 -28.25 6.92
C THR A 3 -0.10 -27.20 7.09
N ALA A 4 -0.95 -27.33 8.11
CA ALA A 4 -1.98 -26.36 8.43
C ALA A 4 -1.40 -25.02 8.94
N GLU A 5 -0.30 -25.05 9.70
CA GLU A 5 0.32 -23.85 10.26
C GLU A 5 0.89 -22.95 9.15
N TYR A 6 1.55 -23.56 8.17
CA TYR A 6 2.06 -22.84 7.00
C TYR A 6 0.94 -22.27 6.14
N ALA A 7 -0.12 -23.03 5.89
CA ALA A 7 -1.25 -22.56 5.09
C ALA A 7 -1.94 -21.35 5.74
N VAL A 8 -2.18 -21.40 7.06
CA VAL A 8 -2.74 -20.27 7.81
C VAL A 8 -1.79 -19.07 7.80
N GLY A 9 -0.48 -19.31 7.94
CA GLY A 9 0.53 -18.26 7.83
C GLY A 9 0.50 -17.53 6.49
N THR A 10 0.37 -18.27 5.37
CA THR A 10 0.27 -17.67 4.03
C THR A 10 -1.01 -16.86 3.88
N VAL A 11 -2.16 -17.38 4.32
CA VAL A 11 -3.44 -16.64 4.23
C VAL A 11 -3.39 -15.36 5.04
N ALA A 12 -2.83 -15.40 6.26
CA ALA A 12 -2.66 -14.21 7.09
C ALA A 12 -1.77 -13.17 6.41
N ALA A 13 -0.65 -13.59 5.80
CA ALA A 13 0.25 -12.70 5.06
C ALA A 13 -0.44 -12.08 3.84
N CYS A 14 -1.17 -12.86 3.05
CA CYS A 14 -1.92 -12.36 1.89
C CYS A 14 -3.02 -11.37 2.30
N ALA A 15 -3.74 -11.64 3.39
CA ALA A 15 -4.76 -10.72 3.91
C ALA A 15 -4.14 -9.38 4.33
N PHE A 16 -3.00 -9.42 5.03
CA PHE A 16 -2.28 -8.21 5.40
C PHE A 16 -1.78 -7.44 4.18
N ALA A 17 -1.21 -8.12 3.18
CA ALA A 17 -0.78 -7.51 1.93
C ALA A 17 -1.94 -6.84 1.17
N ALA A 18 -3.13 -7.44 1.16
CA ALA A 18 -4.32 -6.85 0.54
C ALA A 18 -4.76 -5.56 1.25
N VAL A 19 -4.68 -5.52 2.58
CA VAL A 19 -4.95 -4.30 3.37
C VAL A 19 -3.93 -3.22 3.03
N LEU A 20 -2.63 -3.54 3.04
CA LEU A 20 -1.58 -2.58 2.69
C LEU A 20 -1.73 -2.05 1.27
N TYR A 21 -2.10 -2.90 0.30
CA TYR A 21 -2.36 -2.48 -1.07
C TYR A 21 -3.49 -1.46 -1.13
N ARG A 22 -4.58 -1.66 -0.39
CA ARG A 22 -5.68 -0.68 -0.31
C ARG A 22 -5.26 0.62 0.34
N VAL A 23 -4.40 0.58 1.36
CA VAL A 23 -3.87 1.79 2.00
C VAL A 23 -3.04 2.60 1.01
N VAL A 24 -2.07 1.96 0.35
CA VAL A 24 -1.15 2.62 -0.60
C VAL A 24 -1.87 3.10 -1.86
N THR A 25 -2.86 2.35 -2.33
CA THR A 25 -3.67 2.71 -3.53
C THR A 25 -4.87 3.58 -3.16
N GLY A 26 -5.01 3.98 -1.89
CA GLY A 26 -6.10 4.83 -1.43
C GLY A 26 -5.98 6.24 -2.03
N SER A 27 -7.13 6.86 -2.32
CA SER A 27 -7.19 8.20 -2.91
C SER A 27 -6.38 9.23 -2.12
N SER A 28 -6.43 9.19 -0.79
CA SER A 28 -5.68 10.12 0.07
C SER A 28 -4.16 10.05 -0.15
N ILE A 29 -3.59 8.87 -0.39
CA ILE A 29 -2.14 8.71 -0.60
C ILE A 29 -1.77 9.16 -2.01
N VAL A 30 -2.53 8.72 -3.01
CA VAL A 30 -2.28 9.08 -4.41
C VAL A 30 -2.41 10.58 -4.60
N THR A 31 -3.49 11.20 -4.12
CA THR A 31 -3.69 12.65 -4.18
C THR A 31 -2.59 13.40 -3.44
N GLY A 32 -2.24 13.00 -2.21
CA GLY A 32 -1.17 13.67 -1.48
C GLY A 32 0.20 13.59 -2.19
N LEU A 33 0.49 12.48 -2.87
CA LEU A 33 1.72 12.34 -3.65
C LEU A 33 1.67 13.16 -4.95
N THR A 34 0.51 13.22 -5.61
CA THR A 34 0.27 14.09 -6.76
C THR A 34 0.48 15.55 -6.38
N ASP A 35 -0.15 16.02 -5.30
CA ASP A 35 -0.05 17.40 -4.82
C ASP A 35 1.40 17.77 -4.47
N LEU A 36 2.15 16.83 -3.87
CA LEU A 36 3.56 17.03 -3.57
C LEU A 36 4.40 17.24 -4.83
N VAL A 37 4.17 16.41 -5.86
CA VAL A 37 4.87 16.53 -7.15
C VAL A 37 4.48 17.81 -7.86
N GLU A 38 3.19 18.17 -7.88
CA GLU A 38 2.70 19.42 -8.45
C GLU A 38 3.32 20.64 -7.76
N SER A 39 3.38 20.65 -6.44
CA SER A 39 4.03 21.71 -5.67
C SER A 39 5.53 21.81 -6.02
N ALA A 40 6.23 20.69 -6.12
CA ALA A 40 7.66 20.67 -6.46
C ALA A 40 7.92 21.21 -7.87
N LEU A 41 7.06 20.85 -8.83
CA LEU A 41 7.13 21.36 -10.21
C LEU A 41 6.82 22.87 -10.28
N ALA A 42 5.81 23.34 -9.54
CA ALA A 42 5.43 24.75 -9.50
C ALA A 42 6.54 25.65 -8.92
N THR A 43 7.34 25.14 -7.98
CA THR A 43 8.52 25.88 -7.47
C THR A 43 9.69 25.96 -8.46
N LEU A 44 9.70 25.12 -9.51
CA LEU A 44 10.81 25.05 -10.48
C LEU A 44 10.57 25.92 -11.73
N SER A 45 9.31 26.30 -12.01
CA SER A 45 8.90 27.22 -13.08
C SER A 45 8.95 28.68 -12.63
#